data_AF-A0A7U9NG03-F1
#
_entry.id   AF-A0A7U9NG03-F1
#
_cell.length_a   1.000
_cell.length_b   1.000
_cell.length_c   1.000
_cell.angle_alpha   90.00
_cell.angle_beta   90.00
_cell.angle_gamma   90.00
#
_symmetry.space_group_name_H-M   'P 1'
#
loop_
_entity.id
_entity.type
_entity.pdbx_description
1 polymer ?
#
loop_
_entity_poly.entity_id
_entity_poly.type
_entity_poly.pdbx_seq_one_letter_code
_entity_poly.pdbx_strand_id
1 'polypeptide(L)'
;MRMEERDRLIREEGELRGEKKAKIQIICKILQKGKTPKEIAELLEEDLEEVQRICRAARECGPKYDMTEIYRRLKAAEEAELC
;
A
#
# COMPACT_ATOMS: atom_id res chain seq x y z
N MET A 1 -18.89 6.65 25.44
CA MET A 1 -19.87 5.54 25.30
C MET A 1 -19.30 4.46 24.39
N ARG A 2 -19.69 3.18 24.54
CA ARG A 2 -19.16 2.05 23.73
C ARG A 2 -19.42 2.19 22.21
N MET A 3 -20.43 2.97 21.85
CA MET A 3 -20.80 3.27 20.46
C MET A 3 -19.86 4.30 19.81
N GLU A 4 -19.48 5.36 20.55
CA GLU A 4 -18.60 6.42 20.05
C GLU A 4 -17.17 5.91 19.81
N GLU A 5 -16.69 5.00 20.65
CA GLU A 5 -15.38 4.37 20.50
C GLU A 5 -15.34 3.46 19.27
N ARG A 6 -16.39 2.66 19.05
CA ARG A 6 -16.53 1.84 17.85
C ARG A 6 -16.56 2.69 16.57
N ASP A 7 -17.35 3.77 16.58
CA ASP A 7 -17.46 4.66 15.42
C ASP A 7 -16.17 5.48 15.18
N ARG A 8 -15.34 5.67 16.20
CA ARG A 8 -13.98 6.20 16.04
C ARG A 8 -13.07 5.18 15.35
N LEU A 9 -13.01 3.95 15.85
CA LEU A 9 -12.17 2.89 15.28
C LEU A 9 -12.50 2.62 13.80
N ILE A 10 -13.80 2.59 13.45
CA ILE A 10 -14.23 2.41 12.05
C ILE A 10 -13.72 3.55 11.15
N ARG A 11 -13.71 4.79 11.65
CA ARG A 11 -13.21 5.94 10.90
C ARG A 11 -11.69 5.88 10.73
N GLU A 12 -10.96 5.61 11.80
CA GLU A 12 -9.50 5.48 11.78
C GLU A 12 -9.05 4.36 10.82
N GLU A 13 -9.71 3.20 10.84
CA GLU A 13 -9.44 2.13 9.87
C GLU A 13 -9.71 2.57 8.41
N GLY A 14 -10.78 3.34 8.21
CA GLY A 14 -11.12 3.90 6.90
C GLY A 14 -10.07 4.88 6.38
N GLU A 15 -9.57 5.76 7.25
CA GLU A 15 -8.52 6.75 6.94
C GLU A 15 -7.20 6.04 6.61
N LEU A 16 -6.74 5.13 7.47
CA LEU A 16 -5.53 4.32 7.25
C LEU A 16 -5.61 3.51 5.94
N ARG A 17 -6.78 2.93 5.64
CA ARG A 17 -7.02 2.23 4.37
C ARG A 17 -6.93 3.18 3.18
N GLY A 18 -7.42 4.41 3.31
CA GLY A 18 -7.33 5.45 2.29
C GLY A 18 -5.88 5.84 2.00
N GLU A 19 -5.11 6.11 3.05
CA GLU A 19 -3.69 6.47 2.96
C GLU A 19 -2.86 5.37 2.31
N LYS A 20 -3.01 4.11 2.75
CA LYS A 20 -2.32 2.97 2.13
C LYS A 20 -2.62 2.85 0.64
N LYS A 21 -3.90 2.98 0.24
CA LYS A 21 -4.29 2.93 -1.18
C LYS A 21 -3.69 4.09 -1.99
N ALA A 22 -3.66 5.29 -1.43
CA ALA A 22 -3.05 6.44 -2.08
C ALA A 22 -1.53 6.25 -2.28
N LYS A 23 -0.83 5.75 -1.25
CA LYS A 23 0.61 5.43 -1.33
C LYS A 23 0.89 4.41 -2.45
N ILE A 24 0.17 3.30 -2.47
CA ILE A 24 0.30 2.27 -3.52
C ILE A 24 0.08 2.90 -4.91
N GLN A 25 -0.90 3.80 -5.06
CA GLN A 25 -1.23 4.42 -6.34
C GLN A 25 -0.10 5.32 -6.83
N ILE A 26 0.50 6.10 -5.94
CA ILE A 26 1.64 6.97 -6.24
C ILE A 26 2.83 6.12 -6.66
N ILE A 27 3.18 5.09 -5.91
CA ILE A 27 4.29 4.17 -6.22
C ILE A 27 4.07 3.49 -7.58
N CYS A 28 2.88 2.97 -7.86
CA CYS A 28 2.57 2.35 -9.15
C CYS A 28 2.71 3.35 -10.31
N LYS A 29 2.24 4.60 -10.16
CA LYS A 29 2.39 5.64 -11.19
C LYS A 29 3.86 5.99 -11.46
N ILE A 30 4.70 6.03 -10.43
CA ILE A 30 6.13 6.32 -10.59
C ILE A 30 6.86 5.11 -11.20
N LEU A 31 6.51 3.90 -10.76
CA LEU A 31 7.03 2.65 -11.32
C LEU A 31 6.70 2.51 -12.82
N GLN A 32 5.49 2.90 -13.24
CA GLN A 32 5.10 2.96 -14.65
C GLN A 32 5.95 3.92 -15.48
N LYS A 33 6.54 4.95 -14.87
CA LYS A 33 7.48 5.87 -15.53
C LYS A 33 8.90 5.29 -15.66
N GLY A 34 9.10 4.02 -15.30
CA GLY A 34 10.38 3.31 -15.44
C GLY A 34 11.35 3.54 -14.27
N LYS A 35 10.88 4.13 -13.17
CA LYS A 35 11.70 4.34 -11.96
C LYS A 35 11.90 3.05 -11.19
N THR A 36 13.09 2.90 -10.62
CA THR A 36 13.44 1.75 -9.79
C THR A 36 12.85 1.89 -8.37
N PRO A 37 12.66 0.79 -7.62
CA PRO A 37 12.22 0.86 -6.23
C PRO A 37 13.10 1.75 -5.36
N LYS A 38 14.42 1.80 -5.63
CA LYS A 38 15.36 2.68 -4.92
C LYS A 38 15.08 4.16 -5.18
N GLU A 39 14.95 4.55 -6.45
CA GLU A 39 14.61 5.93 -6.79
C GLU A 39 13.23 6.35 -6.26
N ILE A 40 12.28 5.41 -6.19
CA ILE A 40 10.94 5.67 -5.63
C ILE A 40 11.04 5.90 -4.12
N ALA A 41 11.80 5.08 -3.39
CA ALA A 41 12.02 5.25 -1.95
C ALA A 41 12.69 6.60 -1.65
N GLU A 42 13.73 6.96 -2.41
CA GLU A 42 14.37 8.27 -2.29
C GLU A 42 13.42 9.43 -2.64
N LEU A 43 12.58 9.28 -3.67
CA LEU A 43 11.63 10.33 -4.10
C LEU A 43 10.49 10.55 -3.10
N LEU A 44 10.04 9.49 -2.44
CA LEU A 44 8.94 9.53 -1.49
C LEU A 44 9.40 9.69 -0.04
N GLU A 45 10.72 9.67 0.21
CA GLU A 45 11.31 9.62 1.55
C GLU A 45 10.75 8.45 2.40
N GLU A 46 10.55 7.32 1.74
CA GLU A 46 9.95 6.11 2.32
C GLU A 46 11.01 5.03 2.51
N ASP A 47 10.68 4.05 3.35
CA ASP A 47 11.54 2.89 3.54
C ASP A 47 11.67 2.06 2.25
N LEU A 48 12.91 1.67 1.94
CA LEU A 48 13.21 0.92 0.72
C LEU A 48 12.53 -0.45 0.70
N GLU A 49 12.45 -1.13 1.85
CA GLU A 49 11.80 -2.43 1.96
C GLU A 49 10.30 -2.31 1.71
N GLU A 50 9.64 -1.30 2.28
CA GLU A 50 8.22 -1.02 2.04
C GLU A 50 7.94 -0.77 0.55
N VAL A 51 8.73 0.10 -0.08
CA VAL A 51 8.58 0.40 -1.51
C VAL A 51 8.86 -0.84 -2.38
N GLN A 52 9.83 -1.67 -2.01
CA GLN A 52 10.11 -2.92 -2.72
C GLN A 52 8.96 -3.92 -2.60
N ARG A 53 8.36 -4.08 -1.42
CA ARG A 53 7.17 -4.93 -1.20
C ARG A 53 6.03 -4.49 -2.12
N ILE A 54 5.75 -3.19 -2.17
CA ILE A 54 4.69 -2.62 -3.03
C ILE A 54 5.03 -2.83 -4.52
N CYS A 55 6.26 -2.53 -4.95
CA CYS A 55 6.69 -2.70 -6.33
C CYS A 55 6.63 -4.16 -6.78
N ARG A 56 6.93 -5.12 -5.90
CA ARG A 56 6.83 -6.55 -6.18
C ARG A 56 5.37 -6.95 -6.39
N ALA A 57 4.50 -6.63 -5.45
CA ALA A 57 3.07 -6.89 -5.55
C ALA A 57 2.45 -6.24 -6.80
N ALA A 58 2.89 -5.03 -7.15
CA ALA A 58 2.48 -4.31 -8.35
C ALA A 58 2.87 -5.05 -9.64
N ARG A 59 4.11 -5.58 -9.72
CA ARG A 59 4.58 -6.35 -10.89
C ARG A 59 3.83 -7.67 -11.05
N GLU A 60 3.50 -8.35 -9.95
CA GLU A 60 2.73 -9.59 -9.95
C GLU A 60 1.29 -9.41 -10.44
N CYS A 61 0.72 -8.20 -10.28
CA CYS A 61 -0.60 -7.86 -10.82
C CYS A 61 -0.59 -7.59 -12.35
N GLY A 62 0.58 -7.57 -12.98
CA GLY A 62 0.75 -7.29 -14.40
C GLY A 62 0.58 -5.81 -14.76
N PRO A 63 0.65 -5.46 -16.07
CA PRO A 63 0.73 -4.07 -16.53
C PRO A 63 -0.54 -3.24 -16.28
N LYS A 64 -1.64 -3.87 -15.83
CA LYS A 64 -2.86 -3.18 -15.46
C LYS A 64 -2.79 -2.54 -14.07
N TYR A 65 -1.85 -2.97 -13.21
CA TYR A 65 -1.64 -2.44 -11.87
C TYR A 65 -2.96 -2.27 -11.10
N ASP A 66 -3.73 -3.36 -10.97
CA ASP A 66 -5.01 -3.31 -10.24
C ASP A 66 -4.78 -3.00 -8.77
N MET A 67 -5.09 -1.76 -8.40
CA MET A 67 -4.95 -1.21 -7.06
C MET A 67 -5.66 -2.03 -5.98
N THR A 68 -6.83 -2.59 -6.30
CA THR A 68 -7.61 -3.38 -5.34
C THR A 68 -6.92 -4.70 -5.06
N GLU A 69 -6.37 -5.31 -6.11
CA GLU A 69 -5.63 -6.56 -6.01
C GLU A 69 -4.31 -6.38 -5.25
N ILE A 70 -3.54 -5.33 -5.57
CA ILE A 70 -2.27 -5.01 -4.89
C ILE A 70 -2.52 -4.78 -3.40
N TYR A 71 -3.51 -3.95 -3.06
CA TYR A 71 -3.87 -3.70 -1.67
C TYR A 71 -4.29 -4.98 -0.94
N ARG A 72 -5.08 -5.86 -1.58
CA ARG A 72 -5.49 -7.14 -0.98
C ARG A 72 -4.29 -8.05 -0.70
N ARG A 73 -3.34 -8.14 -1.64
CA ARG A 73 -2.12 -8.94 -1.47
C ARG A 73 -1.26 -8.41 -0.32
N LEU A 74 -1.04 -7.11 -0.26
CA LEU A 74 -0.27 -6.50 0.82
C LEU A 74 -0.94 -6.70 2.18
N LYS A 75 -2.27 -6.50 2.26
CA LYS A 75 -3.04 -6.75 3.49
C LYS A 75 -2.96 -8.21 3.93
N ALA A 76 -3.08 -9.16 3.01
CA ALA A 76 -2.97 -10.58 3.31
C ALA A 76 -1.55 -10.99 3.76
N ALA A 77 -0.51 -10.37 3.19
CA ALA A 77 0.87 -10.59 3.60
C ALA A 77 1.15 -10.03 5.01
N GLU A 78 0.64 -8.83 5.33
CA GLU A 78 0.70 -8.24 6.68
C GLU A 78 -0.02 -9.13 7.71
N GLU A 79 -1.19 -9.69 7.36
CA GLU A 79 -1.95 -10.60 8.22
C GLU A 79 -1.24 -11.95 8.42
N ALA A 80 -0.49 -12.43 7.42
CA ALA A 80 0.26 -13.69 7.50
C ALA A 80 1.55 -13.58 8.35
N GLU A 81 2.17 -12.40 8.44
CA GLU A 81 3.32 -12.14 9.33
C GLU A 81 2.92 -12.10 10.82
N LEU A 82 1.62 -12.07 11.15
CA LEU A 82 1.09 -12.09 12.53
C LEU A 82 0.78 -13.51 13.07
N CYS A 83 1.02 -14.57 12.29
CA CYS A 83 0.89 -15.98 12.71
C CYS A 83 2.25 -16.61 12.99
#